data_AF-A0A7J4J0Y9-F1
#
_entry.id   AF-A0A7J4J0Y9-F1
#
_cell.length_a   1.000
_cell.length_b   1.000
_cell.length_c   1.000
_cell.angle_alpha   90.00
_cell.angle_beta   90.00
_cell.angle_gamma   90.00
#
_symmetry.space_group_name_H-M   'P 1'
#
loop_
_entity.id
_entity.type
_entity.pdbx_description
1 polymer ?
#
loop_
_entity_poly.entity_id
_entity_poly.type
_entity_poly.pdbx_seq_one_letter_code
_entity_poly.pdbx_strand_id
1 'polypeptide(L)'
;MAKHEKYHDEEEEIKEEETADETTVETSEEGFMKGYADEEEVEECAECGTAIREEKKAMREIEGEKYVFCSKNCADEFEESIGN
;
A
#
# COMPACT_ATOMS: atom_id res chain seq x y z
N MET A 1 16.77 -17.72 -42.30
CA MET A 1 16.07 -17.02 -43.41
C MET A 1 14.60 -17.36 -43.23
N ALA A 2 13.81 -16.47 -42.61
CA ALA A 2 12.97 -15.47 -43.30
C ALA A 2 11.94 -16.16 -44.22
N LYS A 3 10.61 -15.93 -44.17
CA LYS A 3 9.71 -15.11 -43.35
C LYS A 3 8.31 -15.74 -43.47
N HIS A 4 7.49 -15.47 -42.48
CA HIS A 4 6.03 -15.63 -42.41
C HIS A 4 5.35 -14.90 -43.58
N GLU A 5 4.31 -15.48 -44.21
CA GLU A 5 3.28 -14.75 -44.99
C GLU A 5 2.23 -15.73 -45.56
N LYS A 6 1.11 -15.91 -44.84
CA LYS A 6 -0.16 -16.32 -45.45
C LYS A 6 -1.28 -15.44 -44.90
N TYR A 7 -1.59 -14.42 -45.69
CA TYR A 7 -2.92 -13.87 -46.01
C TYR A 7 -4.04 -14.00 -44.97
N HIS A 8 -4.25 -12.88 -44.28
CA HIS A 8 -5.50 -12.17 -44.01
C HIS A 8 -6.73 -12.68 -44.79
N ASP A 9 -7.82 -13.00 -44.10
CA ASP A 9 -9.21 -12.75 -44.51
C ASP A 9 -10.18 -13.17 -43.39
N GLU A 10 -10.55 -12.26 -42.49
CA GLU A 10 -11.81 -12.36 -41.72
C GLU A 10 -12.36 -10.94 -41.54
N GLU A 11 -13.50 -10.69 -42.19
CA GLU A 11 -14.20 -9.41 -42.30
C GLU A 11 -14.89 -9.07 -40.97
N GLU A 12 -14.47 -7.98 -40.31
CA GLU A 12 -15.20 -7.40 -39.18
C GLU A 12 -16.38 -6.56 -39.70
N GLU A 13 -17.61 -7.05 -39.50
CA GLU A 13 -18.82 -6.22 -39.58
C GLU A 13 -18.91 -5.32 -38.33
N ILE A 14 -18.40 -4.10 -38.43
CA ILE A 14 -18.58 -3.06 -37.43
C ILE A 14 -19.87 -2.31 -37.78
N LYS A 15 -20.94 -2.55 -37.00
CA LYS A 15 -22.15 -1.71 -37.06
C LYS A 15 -21.89 -0.39 -36.34
N GLU A 16 -21.76 0.68 -37.13
CA GLU A 16 -21.85 2.06 -36.69
C GLU A 16 -23.32 2.35 -36.28
N GLU A 17 -23.56 2.70 -35.02
CA GLU A 17 -24.78 3.39 -34.60
C GLU A 17 -24.38 4.74 -33.99
N GLU A 18 -24.75 5.79 -34.71
CA GLU A 18 -24.50 7.20 -34.42
C GLU A 18 -25.38 7.75 -33.29
N THR A 19 -24.71 8.32 -32.30
CA THR A 19 -24.90 9.67 -31.71
C THR A 19 -26.18 10.06 -30.95
N ALA A 20 -25.86 10.83 -29.89
CA ALA A 20 -26.61 11.93 -29.26
C ALA A 20 -27.62 11.56 -28.16
N ASP A 21 -27.11 11.52 -26.93
CA ASP A 21 -27.85 12.05 -25.79
C ASP A 21 -26.93 12.97 -24.97
N GLU A 22 -27.05 14.27 -25.24
CA GLU A 22 -26.55 15.34 -24.37
C GLU A 22 -27.44 15.37 -23.11
N THR A 23 -27.16 14.48 -22.17
CA THR A 23 -27.68 14.59 -20.80
C THR A 23 -26.53 15.03 -19.91
N THR A 24 -26.43 16.34 -19.71
CA THR A 24 -25.74 16.94 -18.57
C THR A 24 -26.47 16.52 -17.30
N VAL A 25 -26.02 15.42 -16.69
CA VAL A 25 -26.29 15.16 -15.28
C VAL A 25 -24.98 15.38 -14.54
N GLU A 26 -24.84 16.62 -14.07
CA GLU A 26 -24.02 16.93 -12.90
C GLU A 26 -24.61 16.18 -11.70
N THR A 27 -24.25 14.92 -11.50
CA THR A 27 -24.48 14.22 -10.23
C THR A 27 -23.13 13.92 -9.62
N SER A 28 -22.78 14.76 -8.65
CA SER A 28 -22.12 14.40 -7.41
C SER A 28 -21.69 12.93 -7.31
N GLU A 29 -20.53 12.60 -7.86
CA GLU A 29 -19.76 11.44 -7.43
C GLU A 29 -18.49 11.90 -6.71
N GLU A 30 -18.63 12.92 -5.85
CA GLU A 30 -17.84 12.98 -4.62
C GLU A 30 -18.31 11.84 -3.72
N GLY A 31 -17.85 10.60 -3.98
CA GLY A 31 -18.53 9.46 -3.36
C GLY A 31 -17.76 8.18 -3.07
N PHE A 32 -16.60 7.87 -3.66
CA PHE A 32 -16.12 6.48 -3.60
C PHE A 32 -14.63 6.21 -3.41
N MET A 33 -13.89 7.09 -2.75
CA MET A 33 -12.76 6.63 -1.93
C MET A 33 -12.73 7.39 -0.61
N LYS A 34 -13.69 7.05 0.26
CA LYS A 34 -13.61 7.37 1.69
C LYS A 34 -12.34 6.71 2.21
N GLY A 35 -11.27 7.50 2.31
CA GLY A 35 -9.97 7.04 2.75
C GLY A 35 -10.12 6.26 4.05
N TYR A 36 -9.52 5.08 4.09
CA TYR A 36 -9.23 4.41 5.35
C TYR A 36 -8.15 5.24 6.06
N ALA A 37 -8.54 6.40 6.59
CA ALA A 37 -7.82 7.09 7.64
C ALA A 37 -8.25 6.47 8.97
N ASP A 38 -8.10 5.14 9.07
CA ASP A 38 -7.95 4.52 10.38
C ASP A 38 -6.45 4.62 10.65
N GLU A 39 -6.02 5.84 10.97
CA GLU A 39 -4.72 6.10 11.58
C GLU A 39 -4.82 5.58 13.03
N GLU A 40 -5.05 4.28 13.19
CA GLU A 40 -4.74 3.63 14.46
C GLU A 40 -3.23 3.87 14.63
N GLU A 41 -2.88 4.74 15.59
CA GLU A 41 -1.49 5.09 15.90
C GLU A 41 -0.78 3.81 16.37
N VAL A 42 -0.28 3.04 15.40
CA VAL A 42 0.47 1.81 15.64
C VAL A 42 1.91 2.19 15.96
N GLU A 43 2.36 1.82 17.15
CA GLU A 43 3.77 1.96 17.51
C GLU A 43 4.62 1.04 16.63
N GLU A 44 5.69 1.56 16.05
CA GLU A 44 6.60 0.79 15.20
C GLU A 44 7.83 0.34 16.00
N CYS A 45 8.33 -0.87 15.72
CA CYS A 45 9.54 -1.37 16.35
C CYS A 45 10.76 -0.54 15.94
N ALA A 46 11.50 -0.01 16.93
CA ALA A 46 12.68 0.82 16.68
C ALA A 46 13.82 0.06 15.95
N GLU A 47 13.87 -1.27 16.04
CA GLU A 47 14.87 -2.09 15.34
C GLU A 47 14.43 -2.44 13.92
N CYS A 48 13.25 -3.05 13.76
CA CYS A 48 12.83 -3.66 12.49
C CYS A 48 11.67 -2.95 11.77
N GLY A 49 11.12 -1.87 12.33
CA GLY A 49 10.01 -1.10 11.74
C GLY A 49 8.66 -1.83 11.68
N THR A 50 8.52 -2.99 12.33
CA THR A 50 7.26 -3.73 12.33
C THR A 50 6.25 -3.08 13.27
N ALA A 51 4.98 -2.99 12.85
CA ALA A 51 3.88 -2.53 13.69
C ALA A 51 3.71 -3.42 14.94
N ILE A 52 3.68 -2.78 16.10
CA ILE A 52 3.58 -3.42 17.41
C ILE A 52 2.14 -3.34 17.88
N ARG A 53 1.62 -4.48 18.37
CA ARG A 53 0.37 -4.51 19.11
C ARG A 53 0.62 -4.11 20.56
N GLU A 54 -0.23 -3.27 21.14
CA GLU A 54 -0.08 -2.78 22.52
C GLU A 54 0.09 -3.91 23.55
N GLU A 55 -0.53 -5.06 23.34
CA GLU A 55 -0.42 -6.23 24.24
C GLU A 55 0.97 -6.87 24.28
N LYS A 56 1.79 -6.66 23.24
CA LYS A 56 3.08 -7.33 23.05
C LYS A 56 4.27 -6.38 22.98
N LYS A 57 4.07 -5.09 23.28
CA LYS A 57 5.18 -4.12 23.25
C LYS A 57 6.18 -4.37 24.37
N ALA A 58 7.46 -4.38 24.01
CA ALA A 58 8.57 -4.34 24.95
C ALA A 58 9.16 -2.93 24.94
N MET A 59 9.16 -2.25 26.09
CA MET A 59 9.80 -0.93 26.26
C MET A 59 11.18 -1.09 26.87
N ARG A 60 12.17 -0.34 26.36
CA ARG A 60 13.52 -0.27 26.91
C ARG A 60 14.01 1.18 26.88
N GLU A 61 14.79 1.57 27.88
CA GLU A 61 15.43 2.89 27.94
C GLU A 61 16.91 2.71 27.60
N ILE A 62 17.36 3.34 26.51
CA ILE A 62 18.71 3.21 25.97
C ILE A 62 19.24 4.63 25.74
N GLU A 63 20.41 4.96 26.30
CA GLU A 63 21.01 6.31 26.27
C GLU A 63 20.12 7.45 26.79
N GLY A 64 19.11 7.13 27.62
CA GLY A 64 18.15 8.10 28.14
C GLY A 64 16.94 8.34 27.23
N GLU A 65 16.85 7.64 26.11
CA GLU A 65 15.68 7.63 25.22
C GLU A 65 14.87 6.34 25.40
N LYS A 66 13.54 6.45 25.33
CA LYS A 66 12.63 5.29 25.46
C LYS A 66 12.26 4.78 24.09
N TYR A 67 12.56 3.51 23.84
CA TYR A 67 12.27 2.81 22.60
C TYR A 67 11.27 1.67 22.84
N VAL A 68 10.48 1.38 21.81
CA VAL A 68 9.50 0.28 21.78
C VAL A 68 9.90 -0.75 20.74
N PHE A 69 9.71 -2.02 21.11
CA PHE A 69 10.13 -3.16 20.33
C PHE A 69 9.02 -4.21 20.26
N CYS A 70 8.97 -4.93 19.13
CA CYS A 70 8.04 -6.03 18.93
C CYS A 70 8.41 -7.27 19.77
N SER A 71 9.66 -7.34 20.26
CA SER A 71 10.16 -8.44 21.08
C SER A 71 11.37 -8.00 21.91
N LYS A 72 11.73 -8.80 22.91
CA LYS A 72 12.97 -8.59 23.70
C LYS A 72 14.23 -8.74 22.85
N ASN A 73 14.21 -9.64 21.86
CA ASN A 73 15.37 -9.87 20.99
C ASN A 73 15.73 -8.61 20.20
N CYS A 74 14.73 -7.96 19.61
CA CYS A 74 14.92 -6.68 18.91
C CYS A 74 15.48 -5.60 19.84
N ALA A 75 15.07 -5.60 21.12
CA ALA A 75 15.56 -4.64 22.10
C ALA A 75 17.03 -4.87 22.47
N ASP A 76 17.49 -6.12 22.59
CA ASP A 76 18.90 -6.45 22.82
C ASP A 76 19.77 -6.11 21.60
N GLU A 77 19.37 -6.54 20.40
CA GLU A 77 20.11 -6.26 19.15
C GLU A 77 20.25 -4.74 18.90
N PHE A 78 19.20 -3.97 19.22
CA PHE A 78 19.23 -2.51 19.10
C PHE A 78 20.17 -1.86 20.12
N GLU A 79 20.16 -2.32 21.38
CA GLU A 79 21.07 -1.84 22.43
C GLU A 79 22.53 -2.14 22.08
N GLU A 80 22.81 -3.34 21.54
CA GLU A 80 24.14 -3.72 21.07
C GLU A 80 24.59 -2.90 19.84
N SER A 81 23.65 -2.54 18.97
CA SER A 81 23.94 -1.74 17.76
C SER A 81 24.20 -0.27 18.06
N ILE A 82 23.51 0.32 19.04
CA ILE A 82 23.65 1.74 19.38
C ILE A 82 24.78 2.00 20.39
N GLY A 83 25.12 1.02 21.23
CA GLY A 83 26.16 1.13 22.25
C GLY A 83 27.61 0.98 21.77
N ASN A 84 27.87 1.00 20.46
CA ASN A 84 29.18 0.74 19.84
C ASN A 84 29.70 1.98 19.09
#